data_AF-A0ABD5N2N4-F1
#
_entry.id   AF-A0ABD5N2N4-F1
#
_cell.length_a   1.000
_cell.length_b   1.000
_cell.length_c   1.000
_cell.angle_alpha   90.00
_cell.angle_beta   90.00
_cell.angle_gamma   90.00
#
_symmetry.space_group_name_H-M   'P 1'
#
loop_
_entity.id
_entity.type
_entity.pdbx_description
1 polymer ?
#
loop_
_entity_poly.entity_id
_entity_poly.type
_entity_poly.pdbx_seq_one_letter_code
_entity_poly.pdbx_strand_id
1 'polypeptide(L)'
;MQSDRERALFELGIKLGALYHQYTGAPINMETLESLERAIEKSVSVQQYVLSAKVLIDRDRVQDKLNKFGYCELDGKMLDVRIEVQYGSAKVAGIIKYDEELDYPLMSVE
;
A
#
# COMPACT_ATOMS: atom_id res chain seq x y z
N MET A 1 23.22 -19.28 0.54
CA MET A 1 21.75 -19.17 0.51
C MET A 1 21.37 -17.90 1.25
N GLN A 2 20.32 -17.21 0.79
CA GLN A 2 19.76 -16.10 1.56
C GLN A 2 19.15 -16.62 2.86
N SER A 3 19.28 -15.86 3.94
CA SER A 3 18.58 -16.12 5.19
C SER A 3 17.06 -15.95 5.02
N ASP A 4 16.28 -16.57 5.91
CA ASP A 4 14.82 -16.39 5.96
C ASP A 4 14.45 -14.90 6.00
N ARG A 5 15.21 -14.08 6.75
CA ARG A 5 14.98 -12.64 6.87
C ARG A 5 15.22 -11.89 5.56
N GLU A 6 16.31 -12.18 4.85
CA GLU A 6 16.58 -11.57 3.55
C GLU A 6 15.50 -11.92 2.54
N ARG A 7 15.03 -13.18 2.55
CA ARG A 7 13.93 -13.59 1.67
C ARG A 7 12.63 -12.89 2.05
N ALA A 8 12.30 -12.79 3.33
CA ALA A 8 11.10 -12.10 3.81
C ALA A 8 11.10 -10.62 3.42
N LEU A 9 12.24 -9.92 3.53
CA LEU A 9 12.41 -8.53 3.11
C LEU A 9 12.28 -8.35 1.59
N PHE A 10 12.86 -9.27 0.81
CA PHE A 10 12.72 -9.26 -0.65
C PHE A 10 11.27 -9.42 -1.07
N GLU A 11 10.56 -10.39 -0.47
CA GLU A 11 9.14 -10.60 -0.71
C GLU A 11 8.32 -9.36 -0.30
N LEU A 12 8.59 -8.78 0.88
CA LEU A 12 7.92 -7.54 1.33
C LEU A 12 8.07 -6.39 0.31
N GLY A 13 9.28 -6.18 -0.22
CA GLY A 13 9.53 -5.18 -1.26
C GLY A 13 8.71 -5.42 -2.53
N ILE A 14 8.58 -6.68 -2.97
CA ILE A 14 7.71 -7.05 -4.10
C ILE A 14 6.26 -6.66 -3.82
N LYS A 15 5.75 -6.93 -2.61
CA LYS A 15 4.34 -6.65 -2.27
C LYS A 15 4.04 -5.16 -2.23
N LEU A 16 4.92 -4.37 -1.62
CA LEU A 16 4.78 -2.91 -1.55
C LEU A 16 4.82 -2.29 -2.96
N GLY A 17 5.80 -2.69 -3.79
CA GLY A 17 5.92 -2.20 -5.16
C GLY A 17 4.75 -2.62 -6.06
N ALA A 18 4.33 -3.89 -5.99
CA ALA A 18 3.20 -4.39 -6.76
C ALA A 18 1.89 -3.69 -6.39
N LEU A 19 1.62 -3.51 -5.09
CA LEU A 19 0.46 -2.75 -4.62
C LEU A 19 0.51 -1.32 -5.18
N TYR A 20 1.60 -0.60 -4.96
CA TYR A 20 1.73 0.78 -5.37
C TYR A 20 1.41 0.95 -6.87
N HIS A 21 2.13 0.24 -7.73
CA HIS A 21 1.99 0.41 -9.18
C HIS A 21 0.70 -0.19 -9.76
N GLN A 22 0.08 -1.18 -9.11
CA GLN A 22 -1.17 -1.76 -9.60
C GLN A 22 -2.37 -0.83 -9.39
N TYR A 23 -2.37 -0.02 -8.33
CA TYR A 23 -3.54 0.75 -7.91
C TYR A 23 -3.40 2.27 -8.11
N THR A 24 -2.20 2.83 -8.18
CA THR A 24 -2.03 4.24 -8.55
C THR A 24 -2.64 4.51 -9.93
N GLY A 25 -3.42 5.59 -10.04
CA GLY A 25 -4.18 5.93 -11.25
C GLY A 25 -5.62 5.41 -11.27
N ALA A 26 -6.04 4.59 -10.30
CA ALA A 26 -7.43 4.14 -10.20
C ALA A 26 -8.37 5.32 -9.93
N PRO A 27 -9.50 5.46 -10.65
CA PRO A 27 -10.46 6.52 -10.38
C PRO A 27 -11.18 6.25 -9.05
N ILE A 28 -11.20 7.25 -8.18
CA ILE A 28 -11.78 7.18 -6.84
C ILE A 28 -12.59 8.43 -6.51
N ASN A 29 -13.58 8.26 -5.65
CA ASN A 29 -14.28 9.32 -4.93
C ASN A 29 -14.51 8.91 -3.47
N MET A 30 -15.09 9.81 -2.67
CA MET A 30 -15.34 9.59 -1.23
C MET A 30 -16.18 8.35 -0.93
N GLU A 31 -17.11 7.97 -1.83
CA GLU A 31 -17.99 6.81 -1.63
C GLU A 31 -17.27 5.48 -1.92
N THR A 32 -16.24 5.49 -2.77
CA THR A 32 -15.51 4.28 -3.19
C THR A 32 -14.31 3.93 -2.31
N LEU A 33 -13.87 4.82 -1.41
CA LEU A 33 -12.60 4.63 -0.69
C LEU A 33 -12.57 3.31 0.10
N GLU A 34 -13.59 3.06 0.91
CA GLU A 34 -13.65 1.85 1.74
C GLU A 34 -13.77 0.56 0.92
N SER A 35 -14.44 0.60 -0.24
CA SER A 35 -14.55 -0.58 -1.10
C SER A 35 -13.21 -0.87 -1.78
N LEU A 36 -12.49 0.17 -2.24
CA LEU A 36 -11.18 0.01 -2.85
C LEU A 36 -10.13 -0.44 -1.83
N GLU A 37 -10.07 0.14 -0.63
CA GLU A 37 -9.17 -0.29 0.45
C GLU A 37 -9.29 -1.80 0.70
N ARG A 38 -10.53 -2.28 0.91
CA ARG A 38 -10.81 -3.70 1.14
C ARG A 38 -10.46 -4.56 -0.07
N ALA A 39 -10.65 -4.04 -1.29
CA ALA A 39 -10.27 -4.76 -2.50
C ALA A 39 -8.75 -4.93 -2.59
N ILE A 40 -7.98 -3.87 -2.32
CA ILE A 40 -6.52 -3.90 -2.30
C ILE A 40 -6.03 -4.87 -1.21
N GLU A 41 -6.53 -4.76 0.02
CA GLU A 41 -6.18 -5.65 1.13
C GLU A 41 -6.40 -7.12 0.75
N LYS A 42 -7.55 -7.46 0.17
CA LYS A 42 -7.87 -8.82 -0.28
C LYS A 42 -6.95 -9.28 -1.41
N SER A 43 -6.73 -8.45 -2.42
CA SER A 43 -5.83 -8.77 -3.55
C SER A 43 -4.37 -8.94 -3.13
N VAL A 44 -3.92 -8.21 -2.11
CA VAL A 44 -2.55 -8.38 -1.57
C VAL A 44 -2.47 -9.63 -0.71
N SER A 45 -3.51 -9.94 0.07
CA SER A 45 -3.54 -11.11 0.96
C SER A 45 -3.43 -12.46 0.24
N VAL A 46 -3.76 -12.53 -1.06
CA VAL A 46 -3.59 -13.77 -1.84
C VAL A 46 -2.16 -13.99 -2.34
N GLN A 47 -1.27 -13.01 -2.22
CA GLN A 47 0.13 -13.15 -2.60
C GLN A 47 0.88 -14.03 -1.59
N GLN A 48 1.87 -14.79 -2.06
CA GLN A 48 2.64 -15.70 -1.20
C GLN A 48 3.28 -14.96 -0.02
N TYR A 49 3.27 -15.61 1.15
CA TYR A 49 3.90 -15.15 2.40
C TYR A 49 3.24 -13.95 3.08
N VAL A 50 2.18 -13.37 2.53
CA VAL A 50 1.45 -12.29 3.19
C VAL A 50 0.66 -12.85 4.37
N LEU A 51 0.91 -12.32 5.56
CA LEU A 51 0.13 -12.62 6.76
C LEU A 51 -1.05 -11.66 6.93
N SER A 52 -0.81 -10.37 6.66
CA SER A 52 -1.82 -9.32 6.75
C SER A 52 -1.45 -8.16 5.83
N ALA A 53 -2.47 -7.46 5.37
CA ALA A 53 -2.36 -6.21 4.66
C ALA A 53 -3.42 -5.25 5.21
N LYS A 54 -3.02 -4.02 5.50
CA LYS A 54 -3.90 -2.93 5.88
C LYS A 54 -3.66 -1.78 4.92
N VAL A 55 -4.74 -1.23 4.37
CA VAL A 55 -4.70 -0.11 3.43
C VAL A 55 -5.65 0.95 3.92
N LEU A 56 -5.16 2.17 3.97
CA LEU A 56 -5.90 3.39 4.21
C LEU A 56 -5.59 4.40 3.11
N ILE A 57 -6.62 5.10 2.66
CA ILE A 57 -6.53 6.21 1.72
C ILE A 57 -6.79 7.51 2.48
N ASP A 58 -5.96 8.52 2.32
CA ASP A 58 -6.12 9.81 2.99
C ASP A 58 -7.35 10.55 2.43
N ARG A 59 -8.40 10.70 3.26
CA ARG A 59 -9.68 11.32 2.88
C ARG A 59 -9.53 12.80 2.57
N ASP A 60 -8.69 13.50 3.32
CA ASP A 60 -8.49 14.94 3.16
C ASP A 60 -7.79 15.21 1.84
N ARG A 61 -6.77 14.43 1.50
CA ARG A 61 -6.09 14.52 0.19
C ARG A 61 -6.98 14.17 -0.99
N VAL A 62 -7.86 13.18 -0.83
CA VAL A 62 -8.85 12.85 -1.87
C VAL A 62 -9.78 14.04 -2.07
N GLN A 63 -10.32 14.60 -0.98
CA GLN A 63 -11.23 15.75 -1.02
C GLN A 63 -10.60 16.97 -1.70
N ASP A 64 -9.33 17.24 -1.45
CA ASP A 64 -8.57 18.33 -2.06
C ASP A 64 -8.28 18.12 -3.56
N LYS A 65 -8.20 16.88 -4.01
CA LYS A 65 -7.88 16.53 -5.41
C LYS A 65 -9.10 16.25 -6.29
N LEU A 66 -10.33 16.26 -5.75
CA LEU A 66 -11.53 16.03 -6.55
C LEU A 66 -11.63 17.05 -7.70
N ASN A 67 -11.84 16.55 -8.91
CA ASN A 67 -12.09 17.40 -10.08
C ASN A 67 -13.55 17.88 -10.12
N LYS A 68 -13.90 18.70 -11.11
CA LYS A 68 -15.27 19.21 -11.33
C LYS A 68 -16.34 18.13 -11.56
N PHE A 69 -15.94 16.88 -11.79
CA PHE A 69 -16.81 15.73 -11.96
C PHE A 69 -16.92 14.86 -10.70
N GLY A 70 -16.30 15.27 -9.58
CA GLY A 70 -16.45 14.61 -8.28
C GLY A 70 -15.59 13.37 -8.06
N TYR A 71 -14.51 13.19 -8.83
CA TYR A 71 -13.55 12.11 -8.64
C TYR A 71 -12.11 12.60 -8.82
N CYS A 72 -11.14 11.80 -8.39
CA CYS A 72 -9.73 11.97 -8.72
C CYS A 72 -9.10 10.60 -9.02
N GLU A 73 -7.84 10.59 -9.41
CA GLU A 73 -7.06 9.36 -9.51
C GLU A 73 -6.35 9.11 -8.17
N LEU A 74 -6.26 7.84 -7.78
CA LEU A 74 -5.52 7.42 -6.59
C LEU A 74 -4.04 7.74 -6.79
N ASP A 75 -3.52 8.62 -5.93
CA ASP A 75 -2.15 9.09 -5.94
C ASP A 75 -1.36 8.43 -4.81
N GLY A 76 -0.06 8.18 -5.03
CA GLY A 76 0.83 7.58 -4.02
C GLY A 76 0.86 8.35 -2.70
N LYS A 77 0.71 9.68 -2.74
CA LYS A 77 0.65 10.56 -1.56
C LYS A 77 -0.59 10.31 -0.70
N MET A 78 -1.61 9.65 -1.24
CA MET A 78 -2.84 9.32 -0.50
C MET A 78 -2.76 7.98 0.23
N LEU A 79 -1.74 7.15 -0.03
CA LEU A 79 -1.66 5.80 0.50
C LEU A 79 -0.98 5.76 1.87
N ASP A 80 -1.65 5.15 2.85
CA ASP A 80 -1.08 4.65 4.11
C ASP A 80 -1.30 3.13 4.15
N VAL A 81 -0.21 2.38 4.01
CA VAL A 81 -0.25 0.93 3.85
C VAL A 81 0.66 0.28 4.88
N ARG A 82 0.22 -0.84 5.45
CA ARG A 82 1.06 -1.77 6.22
C ARG A 82 0.90 -3.19 5.68
N ILE A 83 2.00 -3.87 5.38
CA ILE A 83 2.00 -5.28 4.98
C ILE A 83 2.91 -6.08 5.91
N GLU A 84 2.43 -7.21 6.40
CA GLU A 84 3.24 -8.18 7.14
C GLU A 84 3.50 -9.42 6.28
N VAL A 85 4.77 -9.83 6.22
CA VAL A 85 5.21 -11.00 5.48
C VAL A 85 5.91 -11.97 6.44
N GLN A 86 5.66 -13.27 6.26
CA GLN A 86 6.38 -14.33 6.95
C GLN A 86 6.96 -15.36 5.97
N TYR A 87 8.27 -15.54 6.04
CA TYR A 87 8.99 -16.59 5.34
C TYR A 87 9.80 -17.42 6.34
N GLY A 88 9.51 -18.73 6.42
CA GLY A 88 10.12 -19.61 7.41
C GLY A 88 9.89 -19.10 8.83
N SER A 89 10.99 -18.85 9.54
CA SER A 89 11.01 -18.30 10.90
C SER A 89 10.98 -16.77 10.98
N ALA A 90 11.20 -16.08 9.86
CA ALA A 90 11.29 -14.62 9.83
C ALA A 90 9.93 -13.98 9.53
N LYS A 91 9.53 -13.03 10.37
CA LYS A 91 8.38 -12.15 10.17
C LYS A 91 8.87 -10.70 10.05
N VAL A 92 8.46 -10.01 9.00
CA VAL A 92 8.82 -8.61 8.74
C VAL A 92 7.59 -7.80 8.39
N ALA A 93 7.61 -6.51 8.69
CA ALA A 93 6.57 -5.57 8.32
C ALA A 93 7.18 -4.43 7.50
N GLY A 94 6.40 -3.88 6.59
CA GLY A 94 6.77 -2.69 5.84
C GLY A 94 5.58 -1.83 5.54
N ILE A 95 5.87 -0.57 5.26
CA ILE A 95 4.87 0.47 5.09
C ILE A 95 5.04 1.22 3.77
N ILE A 96 3.94 1.79 3.29
CA ILE A 96 3.95 2.93 2.36
C ILE A 96 3.32 4.08 3.11
N LYS A 97 4.03 5.19 3.23
CA LYS A 97 3.48 6.40 3.84
C LYS A 97 4.07 7.63 3.19
N TYR A 98 3.23 8.63 2.98
CA TYR A 98 3.69 9.91 2.47
C TYR A 98 4.53 10.65 3.53
N ASP A 99 5.74 11.01 3.14
CA ASP A 99 6.69 11.80 3.92
C ASP A 99 6.66 13.26 3.42
N GLU A 100 6.20 14.16 4.29
CA GLU A 100 6.05 15.59 3.99
C GLU A 100 7.40 16.30 3.83
N GLU A 101 8.44 15.86 4.55
CA GLU A 101 9.77 16.49 4.50
C GLU A 101 10.46 16.16 3.17
N LEU A 102 10.25 14.96 2.66
CA LEU A 102 10.80 14.48 1.39
C LEU A 102 9.89 14.72 0.18
N ASP A 103 8.65 15.17 0.39
CA ASP A 103 7.60 15.26 -0.63
C ASP A 103 7.41 13.92 -1.39
N TYR A 104 7.51 12.78 -0.68
CA TYR A 104 7.68 11.46 -1.29
C TYR A 104 6.86 10.36 -0.62
N PRO A 105 6.15 9.48 -1.38
CA PRO A 105 5.53 8.27 -0.83
C PRO A 105 6.59 7.22 -0.51
N LEU A 106 7.09 7.24 0.73
CA LEU A 106 8.21 6.43 1.18
C LEU A 106 7.78 4.99 1.48
N MET A 107 8.52 4.04 0.90
CA MET A 107 8.46 2.63 1.29
C MET A 107 9.58 2.34 2.28
N SER A 108 9.25 1.72 3.43
CA SER A 108 10.25 1.37 4.44
C SER A 108 9.89 0.11 5.21
N VAL A 109 10.88 -0.46 5.87
CA VAL A 109 10.73 -1.59 6.80
C VAL A 109 10.52 -1.05 8.20
N GLU A 110 9.66 -1.70 8.97
CA GLU A 110 9.41 -1.39 10.40
C GLU A 110 10.25 -2.26 11.35
#